data_AF-A0A416VJ74-F1
#
_entry.id   AF-A0A416VJ74-F1
#
_cell.length_a   1.000
_cell.length_b   1.000
_cell.length_c   1.000
_cell.angle_alpha   90.00
_cell.angle_beta   90.00
_cell.angle_gamma   90.00
#
_symmetry.space_group_name_H-M   'P 1'
#
loop_
_entity.id
_entity.type
_entity.pdbx_description
1 polymer ?
#
loop_
_entity_poly.entity_id
_entity_poly.type
_entity_poly.pdbx_seq_one_letter_code
_entity_poly.pdbx_strand_id
1 'polypeptide(L)'
;MQSIYKEDVTDMLRFIEMRTELAINRTSHITDYNQFLCSPEGMDIFDATCMRLQTIGETTKNIDNMTKGALFASYPQIAWRSIIGLRNIIAEVEQGKHNHLF
;
A
#
# COMPACT_ATOMS: atom_id res chain seq x y z
N MET A 1 -6.42 28.10 -6.37
CA MET A 1 -6.54 27.23 -5.18
C MET A 1 -7.22 25.91 -5.52
N GLN A 2 -8.49 25.89 -5.96
CA GLN A 2 -9.21 24.65 -6.34
C GLN A 2 -8.49 23.78 -7.39
N SER A 3 -7.86 24.41 -8.40
CA SER A 3 -7.07 23.68 -9.43
C SER A 3 -5.83 22.98 -8.85
N ILE A 4 -5.19 23.58 -7.84
CA ILE A 4 -3.96 23.06 -7.22
C ILE A 4 -4.28 21.77 -6.46
N TYR A 5 -5.35 21.76 -5.65
CA TYR A 5 -5.82 20.57 -4.96
C TYR A 5 -6.16 19.40 -5.90
N LYS A 6 -6.66 19.70 -7.10
CA LYS A 6 -6.99 18.67 -8.10
C LYS A 6 -5.73 18.05 -8.69
N GLU A 7 -4.71 18.86 -8.99
CA GLU A 7 -3.41 18.39 -9.48
C GLU A 7 -2.74 17.50 -8.42
N ASP A 8 -2.70 17.96 -7.16
CA ASP A 8 -2.12 17.19 -6.05
C ASP A 8 -2.77 15.81 -5.89
N VAL A 9 -4.11 15.75 -5.87
CA VAL A 9 -4.85 14.49 -5.76
C VAL A 9 -4.59 13.60 -6.97
N THR A 10 -4.48 14.17 -8.17
CA THR A 10 -4.20 13.41 -9.39
C THR A 10 -2.80 12.78 -9.33
N ASP A 11 -1.80 13.52 -8.87
CA ASP A 11 -0.44 13.01 -8.74
C ASP A 11 -0.33 11.94 -7.64
N MET A 12 -1.08 12.09 -6.54
CA MET A 12 -1.19 11.05 -5.52
C MET A 12 -1.84 9.76 -6.06
N LEU A 13 -2.86 9.87 -6.92
CA LEU A 13 -3.48 8.70 -7.55
C LEU A 13 -2.52 8.00 -8.51
N ARG A 14 -1.78 8.76 -9.34
CA ARG A 14 -0.73 8.22 -10.21
C ARG A 14 0.37 7.53 -9.41
N PHE A 15 0.72 8.09 -8.26
CA PHE A 15 1.68 7.48 -7.36
C PHE A 15 1.18 6.14 -6.81
N ILE A 16 -0.10 6.06 -6.39
CA ILE A 16 -0.71 4.79 -5.97
C ILE A 16 -0.69 3.76 -7.11
N GLU A 17 -1.06 4.16 -8.33
CA GLU A 17 -1.06 3.31 -9.52
C GLU A 17 0.34 2.74 -9.78
N MET A 18 1.36 3.60 -9.90
CA MET A 18 2.75 3.21 -10.10
C MET A 18 3.25 2.24 -9.03
N ARG A 19 2.91 2.48 -7.75
CA ARG A 19 3.33 1.61 -6.64
C ARG A 19 2.63 0.25 -6.69
N THR A 20 1.37 0.23 -7.13
CA THR A 20 0.57 -0.99 -7.29
C THR A 20 1.12 -1.85 -8.43
N GLU A 21 1.39 -1.25 -9.60
CA GLU A 21 2.01 -1.94 -10.72
C GLU A 21 3.37 -2.52 -10.35
N LEU A 22 4.20 -1.77 -9.63
CA LEU A 22 5.50 -2.24 -9.19
C LEU A 22 5.37 -3.42 -8.21
N ALA A 23 4.38 -3.41 -7.31
CA ALA A 23 4.13 -4.54 -6.42
C ALA A 23 3.78 -5.80 -7.23
N ILE A 24 2.80 -5.69 -8.14
CA ILE A 24 2.36 -6.79 -9.02
C ILE A 24 3.53 -7.34 -9.83
N ASN A 25 4.32 -6.47 -10.47
CA ASN A 25 5.45 -6.88 -11.30
C ASN A 25 6.54 -7.59 -10.49
N ARG A 26 6.83 -7.11 -9.28
CA ARG A 26 7.88 -7.68 -8.42
C ARG A 26 7.46 -9.01 -7.79
N THR A 27 6.17 -9.24 -7.61
CA THR A 27 5.64 -10.51 -7.09
C THR A 27 5.15 -11.44 -8.20
N SER A 28 5.27 -11.09 -9.48
CA SER A 28 4.70 -11.85 -10.61
C SER A 28 5.20 -13.29 -10.75
N HIS A 29 6.42 -13.57 -10.28
CA HIS A 29 7.04 -14.90 -10.30
C HIS A 29 6.78 -15.69 -9.01
N ILE A 30 6.12 -15.07 -8.02
CA ILE A 30 5.74 -15.71 -6.76
C ILE A 30 4.39 -16.38 -6.98
N THR A 31 4.40 -17.71 -6.91
CA THR A 31 3.23 -18.57 -7.14
C THR A 31 2.72 -19.22 -5.85
N ASP A 32 3.56 -19.26 -4.81
CA ASP A 32 3.24 -19.80 -3.49
C ASP A 32 3.84 -18.90 -2.40
N TYR A 33 3.13 -18.74 -1.28
CA TYR A 33 3.56 -17.83 -0.21
C TYR A 33 4.89 -18.26 0.44
N ASN A 34 5.23 -19.55 0.44
CA ASN A 34 6.50 -20.01 1.03
C ASN A 34 7.70 -19.46 0.24
N GLN A 35 7.54 -19.11 -1.03
CA GLN A 35 8.61 -18.51 -1.83
C GLN A 35 9.05 -17.14 -1.29
N PHE A 36 8.19 -16.44 -0.54
CA PHE A 36 8.58 -15.23 0.19
C PHE A 36 9.44 -15.52 1.44
N LEU A 37 9.35 -16.72 2.00
CA LEU A 37 9.89 -17.02 3.35
C LEU A 37 11.07 -17.99 3.32
N CYS A 38 11.27 -18.70 2.21
CA CYS A 38 12.28 -19.75 2.10
C CYS A 38 13.67 -19.28 1.62
N SER A 39 13.83 -18.01 1.22
CA SER A 39 15.15 -17.45 0.88
C SER A 39 15.29 -15.99 1.29
N PRO A 40 16.52 -15.48 1.48
CA PRO A 40 16.78 -14.07 1.73
C PRO A 40 16.19 -13.16 0.64
N GLU A 41 16.33 -13.54 -0.63
CA GLU A 41 15.80 -12.75 -1.76
C GLU A 41 14.28 -12.74 -1.76
N GLY A 42 13.63 -13.86 -1.42
CA GLY A 42 12.19 -13.93 -1.24
C GLY A 42 11.71 -12.99 -0.14
N MET A 43 12.45 -12.94 0.97
CA MET A 43 12.14 -12.07 2.10
C MET A 43 12.34 -10.60 1.76
N ASP A 44 13.37 -10.26 0.98
CA ASP A 44 13.58 -8.90 0.47
C ASP A 44 12.40 -8.44 -0.41
N ILE A 45 11.88 -9.33 -1.27
CA ILE A 45 10.68 -9.03 -2.08
C ILE A 45 9.47 -8.84 -1.17
N PHE A 46 9.31 -9.68 -0.15
CA PHE A 46 8.22 -9.58 0.82
C PHE A 46 8.24 -8.24 1.55
N ASP A 47 9.36 -7.90 2.20
CA ASP A 47 9.50 -6.67 2.98
C ASP A 47 9.33 -5.43 2.07
N ALA A 48 9.92 -5.46 0.87
CA ALA A 48 9.74 -4.37 -0.08
C ALA A 48 8.28 -4.25 -0.57
N THR A 49 7.53 -5.36 -0.65
CA THR A 49 6.11 -5.35 -1.01
C THR A 49 5.26 -4.81 0.15
N CYS A 50 5.56 -5.19 1.39
CA CYS A 50 4.95 -4.63 2.60
C CYS A 50 5.11 -3.11 2.65
N MET A 51 6.32 -2.58 2.43
CA MET A 51 6.56 -1.13 2.36
C MET A 51 5.73 -0.44 1.27
N ARG A 52 5.55 -1.08 0.10
CA ARG A 52 4.70 -0.55 -0.98
C ARG A 52 3.25 -0.48 -0.55
N LEU A 53 2.72 -1.54 0.06
CA LEU A 53 1.34 -1.60 0.55
C LEU A 53 1.08 -0.56 1.66
N GLN A 54 2.03 -0.37 2.58
CA GLN A 54 1.94 0.70 3.58
C GLN A 54 1.86 2.08 2.94
N THR A 55 2.71 2.33 1.94
CA THR A 55 2.74 3.60 1.21
C THR A 55 1.41 3.84 0.48
N ILE A 56 0.88 2.83 -0.22
CA ILE A 56 -0.42 2.89 -0.90
C ILE A 56 -1.54 3.23 0.09
N GLY A 57 -1.59 2.54 1.23
CA GLY A 57 -2.58 2.81 2.28
C GLY A 57 -2.50 4.22 2.85
N GLU A 58 -1.28 4.74 3.07
CA GLU A 58 -1.06 6.10 3.57
C GLU A 58 -1.46 7.18 2.55
N THR A 59 -1.05 7.03 1.29
CA THR A 59 -1.45 7.97 0.23
C THR A 59 -2.97 7.93 0.02
N THR A 60 -3.59 6.75 0.07
CA THR A 60 -5.05 6.61 -0.01
C THR A 60 -5.72 7.38 1.12
N LYS A 61 -5.26 7.20 2.37
CA LYS A 61 -5.79 7.96 3.52
C LYS A 61 -5.64 9.47 3.35
N ASN A 62 -4.52 9.93 2.79
CA ASN A 62 -4.29 11.35 2.55
C ASN A 62 -5.27 11.92 1.52
N ILE A 63 -5.52 11.20 0.42
CA ILE A 63 -6.55 11.58 -0.57
C ILE A 63 -7.94 11.60 0.08
N ASP A 64 -8.27 10.59 0.90
CA ASP A 64 -9.56 10.52 1.61
C ASP A 64 -9.78 11.76 2.50
N ASN A 65 -8.75 12.15 3.25
CA ASN A 65 -8.76 13.35 4.10
C ASN A 65 -8.91 14.64 3.27
N MET A 66 -8.12 14.78 2.18
CA MET A 66 -8.16 15.96 1.31
C MET A 66 -9.52 16.14 0.63
N THR A 67 -10.14 15.02 0.24
CA THR A 67 -11.43 15.00 -0.46
C THR A 67 -12.63 14.86 0.49
N LYS A 68 -12.37 14.78 1.81
CA LYS A 68 -13.38 14.56 2.85
C LYS A 68 -14.24 13.32 2.58
N GLY A 69 -13.63 12.27 2.02
CA GLY A 69 -14.28 11.01 1.64
C GLY A 69 -15.18 11.05 0.42
N ALA A 70 -15.41 12.22 -0.20
CA ALA A 70 -16.33 12.35 -1.32
C ALA A 70 -15.84 11.62 -2.58
N LEU A 71 -14.52 11.59 -2.82
CA LEU A 71 -13.95 10.95 -4.01
C LEU A 71 -14.17 9.44 -3.98
N PHE A 72 -13.73 8.77 -2.92
CA PHE A 72 -13.81 7.30 -2.83
C PHE A 72 -15.24 6.79 -2.64
N ALA A 73 -16.14 7.58 -2.04
CA ALA A 73 -17.56 7.26 -2.00
C ALA A 73 -18.18 7.08 -3.39
N SER A 74 -17.61 7.71 -4.42
CA SER A 74 -18.04 7.56 -5.82
C SER A 74 -17.53 6.28 -6.49
N TYR A 75 -16.64 5.52 -5.83
CA TYR A 75 -16.07 4.27 -6.34
C TYR A 75 -16.19 3.12 -5.31
N PRO A 76 -17.41 2.74 -4.90
CA PRO A 76 -17.65 1.77 -3.83
C PRO A 76 -17.23 0.33 -4.17
N GLN A 77 -16.97 0.03 -5.45
CA GLN A 77 -16.50 -1.28 -5.90
C GLN A 77 -15.08 -1.61 -5.43
N ILE A 78 -14.31 -0.59 -5.00
CA ILE A 78 -12.98 -0.76 -4.44
C ILE A 78 -13.08 -0.67 -2.91
N ALA A 79 -12.48 -1.63 -2.21
CA ALA A 79 -12.49 -1.71 -0.76
C ALA A 79 -11.51 -0.69 -0.11
N TRP A 80 -11.71 0.61 -0.32
CA TRP A 80 -10.81 1.68 0.12
C TRP A 80 -10.50 1.65 1.61
N ARG A 81 -11.51 1.37 2.46
CA ARG A 81 -11.32 1.25 3.91
C ARG A 81 -10.38 0.11 4.28
N SER A 82 -10.47 -1.02 3.57
CA SER A 82 -9.57 -2.15 3.77
C SER A 82 -8.15 -1.83 3.31
N ILE A 83 -7.97 -1.08 2.22
CA ILE A 83 -6.66 -0.61 1.75
C ILE A 83 -6.00 0.30 2.80
N ILE A 84 -6.76 1.23 3.39
CA ILE A 84 -6.27 2.10 4.47
C ILE A 84 -5.95 1.26 5.73
N GLY A 85 -6.80 0.28 6.06
CA GLY A 85 -6.64 -0.59 7.22
C GLY A 85 -5.45 -1.56 7.11
N LEU A 86 -5.13 -2.04 5.90
CA LEU A 86 -4.04 -2.99 5.64
C LEU A 86 -2.69 -2.48 6.17
N ARG A 87 -2.45 -1.17 6.10
CA ARG A 87 -1.26 -0.54 6.68
C ARG A 87 -1.08 -0.89 8.16
N ASN A 88 -2.15 -0.90 8.95
CA ASN A 88 -2.07 -1.16 10.39
C ASN A 88 -1.64 -2.60 10.67
N ILE A 89 -2.20 -3.55 9.92
CA ILE A 89 -1.86 -4.96 10.05
C ILE A 89 -0.39 -5.18 9.70
N ILE A 90 0.09 -4.59 8.60
CA ILE A 90 1.50 -4.73 8.19
C ILE A 90 2.43 -4.09 9.23
N ALA A 91 2.11 -2.89 9.73
CA ALA A 91 2.92 -2.21 10.73
C ALA A 91 3.01 -3.00 12.06
N GLU A 92 1.91 -3.58 12.53
CA GLU A 92 1.88 -4.42 13.73
C GLU A 92 2.74 -5.68 13.56
N VAL A 93 2.69 -6.31 12.39
CA VAL A 93 3.50 -7.50 12.08
C VAL A 93 4.99 -7.17 12.02
N GLU A 94 5.37 -6.05 11.40
CA GLU A 94 6.78 -5.61 11.35
C GLU A 94 7.32 -5.24 12.73
N GLN A 95 6.52 -4.58 13.58
CA GLN A 95 6.89 -4.31 14.97
C GLN A 95 7.02 -5.59 15.80
N GLY A 96 6.16 -6.59 15.54
CA GLY A 96 6.26 -7.93 16.14
C GLY A 96 7.52 -8.68 15.74
N LYS A 97 8.00 -8.54 14.48
CA LYS A 97 9.29 -9.09 14.03
C LYS A 97 10.48 -8.50 14.81
N HIS A 98 10.43 -7.20 15.14
CA HIS A 98 11.48 -6.54 15.93
C HIS A 98 11.49 -6.95 17.41
N ASN A 99 10.34 -7.32 17.98
CA ASN A 99 10.23 -7.71 19.40
C ASN A 99 10.69 -9.14 19.72
N HIS A 100 11.01 -9.96 18.71
CA HIS A 100 11.55 -11.32 18.89
C HIS A 100 13.08 -11.42 18.64
N LEU A 101 13.77 -10.29 18.55
CA LEU A 101 15.24 -10.22 18.40
C LEU A 101 15.98 -9.80 19.70
N PHE A 102 15.38 -10.02 20.87
CA PHE A 102 16.07 -10.00 22.16
C PHE A 102 15.71 -11.22 22.99
#